data_AF-A0A822DGB9-F1
#
_entry.id   AF-A0A822DGB9-F1
#
_cell.length_a   1.000
_cell.length_b   1.000
_cell.length_c   1.000
_cell.angle_alpha   90.00
_cell.angle_beta   90.00
_cell.angle_gamma   90.00
#
_symmetry.space_group_name_H-M   'P 1'
#
loop_
_entity.id
_entity.type
_entity.pdbx_description
1 polymer ?
#
loop_
_entity_poly.entity_id
_entity_poly.type
_entity_poly.pdbx_seq_one_letter_code
_entity_poly.pdbx_strand_id
1 'polypeptide(L)'
;MASYGATTTFHDRIDAGRRLATHSELQRIKLLPPSVKRSYIVISLPRGGTVVGDEIAKLLGITHDLVFPRKIPLPGHSEVAIGAVSEFGDVIWNDDAKQYGIFNHPRVQQSKNQQIVEAQRRKQVYRGRRQPMNDLTGKTVILVDDGLATGIVLNIRDIM
;
A
#
# COMPACT_ATOMS: atom_id res chain seq x y z
N MET A 1 -26.92 18.79 -15.92
CA MET A 1 -25.76 19.36 -15.21
C MET A 1 -25.60 18.61 -13.90
N ALA A 2 -24.70 17.62 -13.85
CA ALA A 2 -24.42 16.87 -12.63
C ALA A 2 -23.57 17.74 -11.71
N SER A 3 -24.08 17.99 -10.51
CA SER A 3 -23.34 18.64 -9.42
C SER A 3 -22.15 17.76 -9.05
N TYR A 4 -20.94 18.20 -9.39
CA TYR A 4 -19.73 17.64 -8.79
C TYR A 4 -19.77 17.98 -7.29
N GLY A 5 -19.96 16.95 -6.47
CA GLY A 5 -20.25 17.03 -5.05
C GLY A 5 -19.21 17.82 -4.25
N ALA A 6 -19.67 18.36 -3.12
CA ALA A 6 -18.88 19.11 -2.17
C ALA A 6 -17.47 18.54 -1.99
N THR A 7 -16.46 19.38 -2.23
CA THR A 7 -15.06 19.06 -1.98
C THR A 7 -14.93 18.73 -0.50
N THR A 8 -14.85 17.44 -0.16
CA THR A 8 -14.64 17.03 1.22
C THR A 8 -13.17 17.25 1.53
N THR A 9 -12.85 18.43 2.04
CA THR A 9 -11.51 18.74 2.52
C THR A 9 -11.33 18.09 3.88
N PHE A 10 -10.25 17.34 4.04
CA PHE A 10 -9.81 16.82 5.35
C PHE A 10 -8.85 17.83 5.97
N HIS A 11 -8.94 18.03 7.29
CA HIS A 11 -8.03 18.94 8.00
C HIS A 11 -6.60 18.40 8.01
N ASP A 12 -6.46 17.10 8.24
CA ASP A 12 -5.21 16.37 8.21
C ASP A 12 -5.47 14.86 7.94
N ARG A 13 -4.41 14.05 8.00
CA ARG A 13 -4.50 12.59 7.80
C ARG A 13 -5.26 11.88 8.92
N ILE A 14 -5.30 12.45 10.12
CA ILE A 14 -6.03 11.89 11.26
C ILE A 14 -7.53 12.09 11.02
N ASP A 15 -7.96 13.29 10.62
CA ASP A 15 -9.33 13.59 10.21
C ASP A 15 -9.77 12.69 9.05
N ALA A 16 -8.90 12.51 8.04
CA ALA A 16 -9.17 11.59 6.94
C ALA A 16 -9.38 10.15 7.43
N GLY A 17 -8.51 9.63 8.32
CA GLY A 17 -8.64 8.29 8.89
C GLY A 17 -9.91 8.11 9.73
N ARG A 18 -10.25 9.10 10.57
CA ARG A 18 -11.49 9.11 11.36
C ARG A 18 -12.72 9.04 10.47
N ARG A 19 -12.79 9.91 9.46
CA ARG A 19 -13.93 9.94 8.54
C ARG A 19 -14.01 8.66 7.73
N LEU A 20 -12.89 8.14 7.24
CA LEU A 20 -12.90 6.87 6.50
C LEU A 20 -13.42 5.72 7.37
N ALA A 21 -12.98 5.65 8.64
CA ALA A 21 -13.49 4.66 9.59
C ALA A 21 -15.00 4.77 9.84
N THR A 22 -15.65 5.92 9.61
CA THR A 22 -17.12 6.07 9.72
C THR A 22 -17.90 5.49 8.54
N HIS A 23 -17.22 5.15 7.44
CA HIS A 23 -17.87 4.52 6.29
C HIS A 23 -18.58 3.22 6.70
N SER A 24 -19.80 3.00 6.20
CA SER A 24 -20.68 1.90 6.63
C SER A 24 -20.02 0.52 6.54
N GLU A 25 -19.31 0.25 5.44
CA GLU A 25 -18.57 -0.99 5.22
C GLU A 25 -17.50 -1.25 6.29
N LEU A 26 -16.79 -0.21 6.72
CA LEU A 26 -15.77 -0.34 7.78
C LEU A 26 -16.41 -0.46 9.16
N GLN A 27 -17.48 0.29 9.43
CA GLN A 27 -18.17 0.23 10.73
C GLN A 27 -18.75 -1.16 11.04
N ARG A 28 -19.15 -1.94 10.02
CA ARG A 28 -19.60 -3.33 10.21
C ARG A 28 -18.54 -4.18 10.93
N ILE A 29 -17.26 -3.91 10.71
CA ILE A 29 -16.15 -4.64 11.34
C ILE A 29 -16.18 -4.48 12.86
N LYS A 30 -16.59 -3.33 13.39
CA LYS A 30 -16.70 -3.11 14.84
C LYS A 30 -17.71 -4.03 15.51
N LEU A 31 -18.73 -4.47 14.79
CA LEU A 31 -19.82 -5.31 15.30
C LEU A 31 -19.48 -6.80 15.24
N LEU A 32 -18.39 -7.18 14.58
CA LEU A 32 -17.99 -8.59 14.45
C LEU A 32 -17.50 -9.18 15.78
N PRO A 33 -17.66 -10.50 16.00
CA PRO A 33 -17.06 -11.18 17.13
C PRO A 33 -15.53 -11.03 17.13
N PRO A 34 -14.85 -11.06 18.31
CA PRO A 34 -13.39 -10.92 18.38
C PRO A 34 -12.61 -11.93 17.54
N SER A 35 -13.11 -13.15 17.39
CA SER A 35 -12.51 -14.19 16.54
C SER A 35 -12.51 -13.80 15.06
N VAL A 36 -13.60 -13.21 14.58
CA VAL A 36 -13.74 -12.75 13.20
C VAL A 36 -12.96 -11.45 12.98
N LYS A 37 -12.94 -10.51 13.94
CA LYS A 37 -12.13 -9.28 13.81
C LYS A 37 -10.65 -9.56 13.55
N ARG A 38 -10.11 -10.66 14.10
CA ARG A 38 -8.70 -11.08 13.90
C ARG A 38 -8.39 -11.53 12.46
N SER A 39 -9.40 -11.79 11.62
CA SER A 39 -9.20 -12.01 10.19
C SER A 39 -9.13 -10.70 9.40
N TYR A 40 -9.41 -9.54 10.01
CA TYR A 40 -9.26 -8.24 9.37
C TYR A 40 -7.94 -7.59 9.77
N ILE A 41 -7.28 -6.97 8.80
CA ILE A 41 -6.04 -6.23 9.02
C ILE A 41 -6.02 -4.99 8.15
N VAL A 42 -5.56 -3.87 8.73
CA VAL A 42 -5.15 -2.71 7.96
C VAL A 42 -3.70 -2.89 7.53
N ILE A 43 -3.43 -2.72 6.25
CA ILE A 43 -2.09 -2.64 5.69
C ILE A 43 -1.91 -1.23 5.12
N SER A 44 -0.87 -0.52 5.54
CA SER A 44 -0.64 0.85 5.04
C SER A 44 0.66 1.03 4.29
N LEU A 45 0.62 1.95 3.33
CA LEU A 45 1.78 2.43 2.60
C LEU A 45 2.39 3.65 3.32
N PRO A 46 3.66 3.59 3.73
CA PRO A 46 4.33 4.73 4.34
C PRO A 46 4.68 5.82 3.32
N ARG A 47 4.68 7.10 3.72
CA ARG A 47 4.56 7.60 5.11
C ARG A 47 3.16 8.00 5.52
N GLY A 48 2.42 8.66 4.64
CA GLY A 48 1.18 9.31 5.04
C GLY A 48 0.04 8.31 5.25
N GLY A 49 -0.06 7.29 4.40
CA GLY A 49 -1.00 6.19 4.58
C GLY A 49 -0.91 5.50 5.95
N THR A 50 0.27 5.48 6.57
CA THR A 50 0.46 4.98 7.94
C THR A 50 -0.41 5.71 8.96
N VAL A 51 -0.49 7.04 8.89
CA VAL A 51 -1.27 7.85 9.84
C VAL A 51 -2.77 7.58 9.69
N VAL A 52 -3.22 7.48 8.43
CA VAL A 52 -4.62 7.17 8.11
C VAL A 52 -4.99 5.76 8.57
N GLY A 53 -4.15 4.77 8.27
CA GLY A 53 -4.40 3.38 8.60
C GLY A 53 -4.35 3.07 10.09
N ASP A 54 -3.45 3.73 10.83
CA ASP A 54 -3.36 3.60 12.29
C ASP A 54 -4.67 4.07 12.95
N GLU A 55 -5.22 5.19 12.49
CA GLU A 55 -6.49 5.71 13.00
C GLU A 55 -7.66 4.76 12.69
N ILE A 56 -7.71 4.20 11.48
CA ILE A 56 -8.72 3.20 11.10
C ILE A 56 -8.61 1.95 11.99
N ALA A 57 -7.40 1.39 12.12
CA ALA A 57 -7.17 0.18 12.89
C ALA A 57 -7.55 0.35 14.37
N LYS A 58 -7.16 1.49 14.97
CA LYS A 58 -7.53 1.86 16.34
C LYS A 58 -9.03 1.94 16.52
N LEU A 59 -9.72 2.64 15.62
CA LEU A 59 -11.18 2.81 15.72
C LEU A 59 -11.92 1.48 15.52
N LEU A 60 -11.48 0.63 14.60
CA LEU A 60 -12.14 -0.64 14.31
C LEU A 60 -11.75 -1.77 15.29
N GLY A 61 -10.65 -1.60 16.04
CA GLY A 61 -10.13 -2.60 16.95
C GLY A 61 -9.53 -3.80 16.22
N ILE A 62 -8.81 -3.55 15.12
CA ILE A 62 -8.15 -4.57 14.29
C ILE A 62 -6.65 -4.30 14.19
N THR A 63 -5.88 -5.29 13.72
CA THR A 63 -4.42 -5.15 13.58
C THR A 63 -4.06 -4.16 12.48
N HIS A 64 -2.96 -3.43 12.68
CA HIS A 64 -2.31 -2.59 11.67
C HIS A 64 -0.90 -3.11 11.40
N ASP A 65 -0.55 -3.21 10.12
CA ASP A 65 0.82 -3.46 9.67
C ASP A 65 1.18 -2.63 8.43
N LEU A 66 2.46 -2.65 8.04
CA LEU A 66 3.00 -1.82 6.97
C LEU A 66 3.63 -2.64 5.86
N VAL A 67 3.49 -2.18 4.62
CA VAL A 67 4.23 -2.72 3.46
C VAL A 67 5.08 -1.63 2.83
N PHE A 68 6.15 -2.02 2.15
CA PHE A 68 7.11 -1.06 1.59
C PHE A 68 7.38 -1.30 0.10
N PRO A 69 6.33 -1.36 -0.75
CA PRO A 69 6.53 -1.55 -2.18
C PRO A 69 7.22 -0.32 -2.81
N ARG A 70 7.99 -0.56 -3.87
CA ARG A 70 8.63 0.48 -4.68
C ARG A 70 8.32 0.26 -6.14
N LYS A 71 7.92 1.32 -6.85
CA LYS A 71 7.81 1.28 -8.31
C LYS A 71 9.21 1.17 -8.91
N ILE A 72 9.34 0.38 -9.97
CA ILE A 72 10.52 0.30 -10.82
C ILE A 72 10.31 1.28 -11.98
N PRO A 73 10.99 2.43 -11.99
CA PRO A 73 10.87 3.38 -13.09
C PRO A 73 11.60 2.88 -14.34
N LEU A 74 11.12 3.30 -15.50
CA LEU A 74 11.84 3.17 -16.76
C LEU A 74 13.10 4.06 -16.71
N PRO A 75 14.30 3.56 -17.04
CA PRO A 75 15.51 4.37 -17.05
C PRO A 75 15.38 5.58 -17.99
N GLY A 76 15.59 6.78 -17.44
CA GLY A 76 15.43 8.05 -18.15
C GLY A 76 14.03 8.69 -18.04
N HIS A 77 13.03 7.95 -17.54
CA HIS A 77 11.63 8.39 -17.42
C HIS A 77 11.07 8.02 -16.04
N SER A 78 11.43 8.79 -15.02
CA SER A 78 11.13 8.50 -13.61
C SER A 78 9.64 8.44 -13.27
N GLU A 79 8.82 9.12 -14.07
CA GLU A 79 7.37 9.18 -14.01
C GLU A 79 6.69 7.93 -14.58
N VAL A 80 7.39 7.17 -15.44
CA VAL A 80 6.88 5.95 -16.07
C VAL A 80 7.34 4.74 -15.24
N ALA A 81 6.39 4.04 -14.62
CA ALA A 81 6.69 2.80 -13.91
C ALA A 81 6.41 1.58 -14.79
N ILE A 82 7.42 0.73 -14.92
CA ILE A 82 7.38 -0.52 -15.72
C ILE A 82 7.19 -1.76 -14.85
N GLY A 83 7.24 -1.59 -13.54
CA GLY A 83 7.00 -2.65 -12.58
C GLY A 83 7.02 -2.12 -11.16
N ALA A 84 7.03 -3.05 -10.21
CA ALA A 84 7.19 -2.77 -8.81
C ALA A 84 7.92 -3.91 -8.10
N VAL A 85 8.50 -3.60 -6.96
CA VAL A 85 9.22 -4.53 -6.11
C VAL A 85 8.75 -4.45 -4.67
N SER A 86 8.63 -5.59 -4.02
CA SER A 86 8.34 -5.71 -2.59
C SER A 86 9.60 -5.49 -1.75
N GLU A 87 9.42 -5.27 -0.45
CA GLU A 87 10.53 -5.26 0.51
C GLU A 87 11.21 -6.64 0.69
N PHE A 88 10.63 -7.70 0.16
CA PHE A 88 11.17 -9.06 0.17
C PHE A 88 11.93 -9.37 -1.13
N GLY A 89 11.86 -8.48 -2.13
CA GLY A 89 12.56 -8.61 -3.40
C GLY A 89 11.71 -9.21 -4.53
N ASP A 90 10.44 -9.52 -4.27
CA ASP A 90 9.50 -9.99 -5.29
C ASP A 90 9.20 -8.88 -6.27
N VAL A 91 9.19 -9.20 -7.57
CA VAL A 91 9.03 -8.22 -8.63
C VAL A 91 7.82 -8.56 -9.49
N ILE A 92 6.98 -7.55 -9.70
CA ILE A 92 5.91 -7.59 -10.69
C ILE A 92 6.22 -6.60 -11.79
N TRP A 93 6.13 -7.07 -13.03
CA TRP A 93 6.25 -6.24 -14.23
C TRP A 93 4.87 -5.93 -14.78
N ASN A 94 4.69 -4.73 -15.35
CA ASN A 94 3.48 -4.42 -16.10
C ASN A 94 3.45 -5.19 -17.44
N ASP A 95 2.31 -5.18 -18.11
CA ASP A 95 2.12 -5.98 -19.32
C ASP A 95 3.02 -5.52 -20.48
N ASP A 96 3.23 -4.21 -20.64
CA ASP A 96 4.16 -3.66 -21.65
C ASP A 96 5.59 -4.16 -21.43
N ALA A 97 6.07 -4.14 -20.19
CA ALA A 97 7.41 -4.60 -19.86
C ALA A 97 7.59 -6.09 -20.16
N LYS A 98 6.54 -6.90 -19.95
CA LYS A 98 6.53 -8.33 -20.30
C LYS A 98 6.50 -8.51 -21.83
N GLN A 99 5.56 -7.86 -22.51
CA GLN A 99 5.32 -7.98 -23.94
C GLN A 99 6.54 -7.60 -24.77
N TYR A 100 7.22 -6.51 -24.40
CA TYR A 100 8.38 -6.01 -25.14
C TYR A 100 9.73 -6.48 -24.57
N GLY A 101 9.74 -7.37 -23.57
CA GLY A 101 10.97 -7.89 -22.95
C GLY A 101 11.83 -6.83 -22.27
N ILE A 102 11.24 -5.70 -21.86
CA ILE A 102 11.94 -4.53 -21.28
C ILE A 102 12.69 -4.92 -20.01
N PHE A 103 12.15 -5.88 -19.24
CA PHE A 103 12.75 -6.34 -17.99
C PHE A 103 14.15 -6.91 -18.18
N ASN A 104 14.52 -7.43 -19.36
CA ASN A 104 15.86 -7.99 -19.60
C ASN A 104 16.95 -6.93 -19.82
N HIS A 105 16.57 -5.67 -20.04
CA HIS A 105 17.54 -4.62 -20.34
C HIS A 105 18.45 -4.33 -19.13
N PRO A 106 19.80 -4.23 -19.28
CA PRO A 106 20.73 -4.02 -18.17
C PRO A 106 20.40 -2.79 -17.29
N ARG A 107 20.07 -1.65 -17.90
CA ARG A 107 19.62 -0.44 -17.19
C ARG A 107 18.33 -0.66 -16.36
N VAL A 108 17.42 -1.53 -16.81
CA VAL A 108 16.19 -1.86 -16.07
C VAL A 108 16.52 -2.76 -14.87
N GLN A 109 17.41 -3.73 -15.05
CA GLN A 109 17.91 -4.55 -13.95
C GLN A 109 18.63 -3.70 -12.88
N GLN A 110 19.40 -2.69 -13.30
CA GLN A 110 20.00 -1.72 -12.39
C GLN A 110 18.93 -0.91 -11.63
N SER A 111 17.94 -0.37 -12.34
CA SER A 111 16.80 0.36 -11.73
C SER A 111 16.06 -0.51 -10.70
N LYS A 112 15.76 -1.77 -11.06
CA LYS A 112 15.16 -2.77 -10.16
C LYS A 112 15.99 -2.95 -8.88
N ASN A 113 17.30 -3.19 -9.01
CA ASN A 113 18.17 -3.42 -7.87
C ASN A 113 18.25 -2.19 -6.95
N GLN A 114 18.27 -0.98 -7.51
CA GLN A 114 18.20 0.26 -6.72
C GLN A 114 16.90 0.35 -5.91
N GLN A 115 15.77 -0.05 -6.50
CA GLN A 115 14.49 -0.03 -5.80
C GLN A 115 14.37 -1.12 -4.73
N ILE A 116 14.99 -2.29 -4.91
CA ILE A 116 15.10 -3.33 -3.86
C ILE A 116 15.82 -2.76 -2.64
N VAL A 117 16.99 -2.14 -2.86
CA VAL A 117 17.78 -1.55 -1.77
C VAL A 117 16.98 -0.46 -1.05
N GLU A 118 16.28 0.39 -1.79
CA GLU A 118 15.44 1.43 -1.19
C GLU A 118 14.23 0.85 -0.43
N ALA A 119 13.58 -0.20 -0.94
CA ALA A 119 12.48 -0.87 -0.25
C ALA A 119 12.95 -1.44 1.09
N GLN A 120 14.10 -2.14 1.09
CA GLN A 120 14.72 -2.69 2.29
C GLN A 120 15.13 -1.61 3.28
N ARG A 121 15.71 -0.50 2.80
CA ARG A 121 16.08 0.64 3.64
C ARG A 121 14.83 1.25 4.32
N ARG A 122 13.73 1.43 3.57
CA ARG A 122 12.46 1.92 4.13
C ARG A 122 11.88 0.97 5.16
N LYS A 123 11.86 -0.34 4.87
CA LYS A 123 11.45 -1.36 5.84
C LYS A 123 12.23 -1.19 7.15
N GLN A 124 13.56 -1.10 7.09
CA GLN A 124 14.39 -0.90 8.29
C GLN A 124 14.03 0.37 9.06
N VAL A 125 13.86 1.50 8.35
CA VAL A 125 13.58 2.81 8.96
C VAL A 125 12.22 2.83 9.66
N TYR A 126 11.17 2.33 9.02
CA TYR A 126 9.79 2.48 9.52
C TYR A 126 9.31 1.30 10.35
N ARG A 127 9.74 0.07 10.03
CA ARG A 127 9.32 -1.13 10.78
C ARG A 127 10.20 -1.36 12.00
N GLY A 128 11.46 -0.90 11.97
CA GLY A 128 12.42 -1.08 13.07
C GLY A 128 12.59 -2.57 13.41
N ARG A 129 12.39 -2.93 14.69
CA ARG A 129 12.51 -4.31 15.20
C ARG A 129 11.20 -5.12 15.13
N ARG A 130 10.09 -4.53 14.67
CA ARG A 130 8.79 -5.21 14.63
C ARG A 130 8.80 -6.26 13.52
N GLN A 131 8.45 -7.50 13.83
CA GLN A 131 8.34 -8.53 12.79
C GLN A 131 7.15 -8.23 11.85
N PRO A 132 7.27 -8.52 10.54
CA PRO A 132 6.13 -8.52 9.64
C PRO A 132 5.06 -9.52 10.07
N MET A 133 3.82 -9.21 9.73
CA MET A 133 2.79 -10.24 9.73
C MET A 133 3.17 -11.27 8.67
N ASN A 134 3.52 -12.49 9.09
CA ASN A 134 4.10 -13.48 8.18
C ASN A 134 3.06 -14.19 7.30
N ASP A 135 1.76 -14.08 7.62
CA ASP A 135 0.70 -14.78 6.90
C ASP A 135 -0.59 -13.94 6.81
N LEU A 136 -0.99 -13.63 5.59
CA LEU A 136 -2.23 -12.95 5.24
C LEU A 136 -3.30 -13.93 4.70
N THR A 137 -3.02 -15.23 4.63
CA THR A 137 -3.95 -16.25 4.14
C THR A 137 -5.24 -16.24 4.95
N GLY A 138 -6.38 -16.18 4.23
CA GLY A 138 -7.71 -16.13 4.84
C GLY A 138 -8.02 -14.82 5.59
N LYS A 139 -7.19 -13.77 5.45
CA LYS A 139 -7.45 -12.45 5.99
C LYS A 139 -8.11 -11.53 4.97
N THR A 140 -8.97 -10.64 5.47
CA THR A 140 -9.46 -9.48 4.72
C THR A 140 -8.52 -8.31 4.96
N VAL A 141 -7.82 -7.89 3.91
CA VAL A 141 -6.85 -6.80 3.96
C VAL A 141 -7.52 -5.49 3.55
N ILE A 142 -7.40 -4.47 4.41
CA ILE A 142 -7.78 -3.09 4.12
C ILE A 142 -6.49 -2.34 3.79
N LEU A 143 -6.27 -2.11 2.50
CA LEU A 143 -5.10 -1.40 2.02
C LEU A 143 -5.31 0.11 2.08
N VAL A 144 -4.41 0.82 2.74
CA VAL A 144 -4.56 2.26 3.03
C VAL A 144 -3.36 3.05 2.54
N ASP A 145 -3.66 4.12 1.80
CA ASP A 145 -2.72 5.16 1.39
C ASP A 145 -3.36 6.54 1.68
N ASP A 146 -2.57 7.60 1.83
CA ASP A 146 -3.09 8.96 2.09
C ASP A 146 -3.44 9.73 0.82
N GLY A 147 -3.16 9.17 -0.36
CA GLY A 147 -3.61 9.71 -1.63
C GLY A 147 -3.18 8.90 -2.83
N LEU A 148 -4.08 8.72 -3.80
CA LEU A 148 -3.81 7.98 -5.03
C LEU A 148 -3.54 8.95 -6.18
N ALA A 149 -2.28 9.35 -6.33
CA ALA A 149 -1.89 10.23 -7.44
C ALA A 149 -1.82 9.51 -8.79
N THR A 150 -1.44 8.22 -8.80
CA THR A 150 -1.21 7.47 -10.06
C THR A 150 -1.69 6.02 -10.05
N GLY A 151 -2.28 5.51 -8.96
CA GLY A 151 -2.88 4.16 -8.88
C GLY A 151 -1.95 2.96 -9.08
N ILE A 152 -0.75 3.15 -9.63
CA ILE A 152 0.18 2.07 -10.01
C ILE A 152 0.57 1.21 -8.81
N VAL A 153 0.70 1.77 -7.60
CA VAL A 153 1.06 0.98 -6.41
C VAL A 153 -0.10 0.10 -5.94
N LEU A 154 -1.36 0.50 -6.21
CA LEU A 154 -2.54 -0.32 -5.89
C LEU A 154 -2.85 -1.36 -6.98
N ASN A 155 -2.39 -1.15 -8.22
CA ASN A 155 -2.59 -2.14 -9.29
C ASN A 155 -1.58 -3.30 -9.22
N ILE A 156 -0.75 -3.31 -8.18
CA ILE A 156 0.12 -4.42 -7.81
C ILE A 156 -0.74 -5.41 -7.02
N ARG A 157 -1.58 -6.16 -7.74
CA ARG A 157 -2.54 -7.10 -7.15
C ARG A 157 -1.89 -8.31 -6.47
N ASP A 158 -0.59 -8.53 -6.64
CA ASP A 158 0.09 -9.76 -6.22
C ASP A 158 1.34 -9.56 -5.31
N ILE A 159 1.51 -8.40 -4.64
CA ILE A 159 2.67 -8.15 -3.72
C ILE A 159 2.34 -8.33 -2.22
N MET A 160 1.09 -8.68 -1.86
CA MET A 160 0.71 -9.00 -0.48
C MET A 160 0.28 -10.45 -0.36
#